data_AF-A0A3B9I6U1-F1
#
_entry.id   AF-A0A3B9I6U1-F1
#
_cell.length_a   1.000
_cell.length_b   1.000
_cell.length_c   1.000
_cell.angle_alpha   90.00
_cell.angle_beta   90.00
_cell.angle_gamma   90.00
#
_symmetry.space_group_name_H-M   'P 1'
#
loop_
_entity.id
_entity.type
_entity.pdbx_description
1 polymer ?
#
loop_
_entity_poly.entity_id
_entity_poly.type
_entity_poly.pdbx_seq_one_letter_code
_entity_poly.pdbx_strand_id
1 'polypeptide(L)' 'MTDKVLSGWGLAKDKINKLIFECETFEEAKIVAENAENRSDMKNINIASKKPYYSKTRHYVQIKTKEDYPSWYEAGYFRK' A
#
# COMPACT_ATOMS: atom_id res chain seq x y z
N MET A 1 -2.21 -3.16 1.40
CA MET A 1 -3.11 -2.21 2.10
C MET A 1 -4.22 -1.69 1.18
N THR A 2 -5.23 -1.01 1.72
CA THR A 2 -6.30 -0.30 1.01
C THR A 2 -6.10 1.22 1.13
N ASP A 3 -6.15 1.90 0.01
CA ASP A 3 -6.12 3.37 -0.05
C ASP A 3 -7.57 3.89 -0.13
N LYS A 4 -8.02 4.57 0.95
CA LYS A 4 -9.39 5.10 1.00
C LYS A 4 -9.61 6.33 0.14
N VAL A 5 -8.59 7.17 -0.03
CA VAL A 5 -8.74 8.47 -0.71
C VAL A 5 -8.94 8.25 -2.21
N LEU A 6 -8.17 7.33 -2.81
CA LEU A 6 -8.28 7.07 -4.25
C LEU A 6 -9.29 5.96 -4.59
N SER A 7 -9.89 5.28 -3.61
CA SER A 7 -10.97 4.32 -3.88
C SER A 7 -12.19 5.02 -4.47
N GLY A 8 -12.73 4.52 -5.58
CA GLY A 8 -13.84 5.15 -6.30
C GLY A 8 -13.46 6.34 -7.18
N TRP A 9 -12.17 6.68 -7.29
CA TRP A 9 -11.70 7.84 -8.05
C TRP A 9 -10.68 7.46 -9.14
N GLY A 10 -10.66 8.21 -10.24
CA GLY A 10 -9.72 8.00 -11.36
C GLY A 10 -9.78 6.57 -11.94
N LEU A 11 -8.62 5.90 -12.03
CA LEU A 11 -8.51 4.52 -12.51
C LEU A 11 -9.19 3.48 -11.58
N ALA A 12 -9.49 3.87 -10.34
CA ALA A 12 -10.24 3.07 -9.39
C ALA A 12 -11.74 3.45 -9.33
N LYS A 13 -12.27 4.13 -10.35
CA LYS A 13 -13.72 4.38 -10.45
C LYS A 13 -14.49 3.05 -10.31
N ASP A 14 -15.47 3.05 -9.42
CA ASP A 14 -16.29 1.87 -9.04
C ASP A 14 -15.50 0.69 -8.45
N LYS A 15 -14.26 0.91 -8.01
CA LYS A 15 -13.37 -0.11 -7.43
C LYS A 15 -12.71 0.34 -6.14
N ILE A 16 -12.28 -0.64 -5.35
CA ILE A 16 -11.45 -0.41 -4.16
C ILE A 16 -9.99 -0.34 -4.58
N ASN A 17 -9.29 0.75 -4.25
CA ASN A 17 -7.87 0.89 -4.53
C ASN A 17 -7.03 0.07 -3.53
N LYS A 18 -6.16 -0.79 -4.06
CA LYS A 18 -5.25 -1.64 -3.28
C LYS A 18 -3.81 -1.32 -3.67
N LEU A 19 -3.01 -0.98 -2.68
CA LEU A 19 -1.57 -0.80 -2.82
C LEU A 19 -0.86 -2.04 -2.28
N ILE A 20 0.06 -2.58 -3.08
CA ILE A 20 1.01 -3.61 -2.73
C ILE A 20 2.39 -3.00 -2.87
N PHE A 21 3.17 -3.00 -1.80
CA PHE A 21 4.57 -2.60 -1.82
C PHE A 21 5.42 -3.87 -1.81
N GLU A 22 6.30 -4.00 -2.79
CA GLU A 22 7.27 -5.11 -2.84
C GLU A 22 8.45 -4.75 -1.93
N CYS A 23 8.92 -5.71 -1.13
CA CYS A 23 9.98 -5.53 -0.14
C CYS A 23 10.92 -6.74 -0.22
N GLU A 24 12.22 -6.50 -0.12
CA GLU A 24 13.23 -7.57 -0.15
C GLU A 24 13.43 -8.20 1.22
N THR A 25 13.20 -7.41 2.28
CA THR A 25 13.39 -7.83 3.68
C THR A 25 12.14 -7.61 4.51
N PHE A 26 12.04 -8.33 5.63
CA PHE A 26 10.93 -8.16 6.56
C PHE A 26 11.00 -6.81 7.29
N GLU A 27 12.21 -6.33 7.56
CA GLU A 27 12.49 -5.00 8.13
C GLU A 27 11.95 -3.90 7.21
N GLU A 28 12.17 -4.03 5.90
CA GLU A 28 11.64 -3.10 4.92
C GLU A 28 10.10 -3.12 4.89
N ALA A 29 9.50 -4.30 4.94
CA ALA A 29 8.04 -4.43 5.03
C ALA A 29 7.46 -3.80 6.30
N LYS A 30 8.18 -3.85 7.43
CA LYS A 30 7.80 -3.16 8.67
C LYS A 30 7.83 -1.66 8.52
N ILE A 31 8.88 -1.09 7.93
CA ILE A 31 8.99 0.36 7.69
C ILE A 31 7.80 0.84 6.85
N VAL A 32 7.49 0.14 5.76
CA VAL A 32 6.34 0.47 4.91
C VAL A 32 5.02 0.36 5.67
N ALA A 33 4.86 -0.66 6.50
CA ALA A 33 3.66 -0.84 7.31
C ALA A 33 3.49 0.28 8.35
N GLU A 34 4.54 0.64 9.09
CA GLU A 34 4.52 1.75 10.05
C GLU A 34 4.21 3.08 9.36
N ASN A 35 4.84 3.34 8.22
CA ASN A 35 4.54 4.51 7.38
C ASN A 35 3.09 4.54 6.92
N ALA A 36 2.52 3.39 6.55
CA ALA A 36 1.10 3.29 6.22
C ALA A 36 0.20 3.55 7.44
N GLU A 37 0.58 3.05 8.62
CA GLU A 37 -0.19 3.25 9.87
C GLU A 37 -0.19 4.70 10.33
N ASN A 38 0.90 5.41 10.11
CA ASN A 38 1.01 6.85 10.38
C ASN A 38 0.13 7.71 9.45
N ARG A 39 -0.40 7.13 8.37
CA ARG A 39 -1.34 7.81 7.48
C ARG A 39 -2.78 7.39 7.75
N SER A 40 -3.66 8.36 8.01
CA SER A 40 -5.07 8.09 8.34
C SER A 40 -5.91 7.53 7.18
N ASP A 41 -5.46 7.76 5.94
CA ASP A 41 -6.12 7.36 4.69
C ASP A 41 -5.84 5.89 4.28
N MET A 42 -4.82 5.27 4.86
CA MET A 42 -4.51 3.86 4.62
C MET A 42 -5.25 2.97 5.62
N LYS A 43 -5.83 1.86 5.14
CA LYS A 43 -6.54 0.86 5.95
C LYS A 43 -6.21 -0.56 5.53
N ASN A 44 -6.56 -1.53 6.38
CA ASN A 44 -6.32 -2.95 6.14
C ASN A 44 -4.85 -3.20 5.78
N ILE A 45 -3.95 -2.69 6.63
CA ILE A 45 -2.50 -2.80 6.48
C ILE A 45 -2.10 -4.20 6.95
N ASN A 46 -1.32 -4.88 6.12
CA ASN A 46 -0.90 -6.25 6.38
C ASN A 46 0.44 -6.51 5.69
N ILE A 47 1.28 -7.30 6.36
CA ILE A 47 2.52 -7.83 5.79
C ILE A 47 2.23 -9.28 5.38
N ALA A 48 2.64 -9.66 4.16
CA ALA A 48 2.45 -11.01 3.63
C ALA A 48 3.71 -11.46 2.89
N SER A 49 4.09 -12.73 3.06
CA SER A 49 5.24 -13.33 2.37
C SER A 49 4.92 -13.79 0.94
N LYS A 50 3.62 -13.93 0.62
CA LYS A 50 3.14 -14.31 -0.72
C LYS A 50 2.34 -13.16 -1.30
N LYS A 51 2.43 -12.98 -2.61
CA LYS A 51 1.65 -11.97 -3.33
C LYS A 51 0.15 -12.21 -3.11
N PRO A 52 -0.57 -11.24 -2.52
CA PRO A 52 -1.99 -11.40 -2.27
C PRO A 52 -2.78 -11.35 -3.59
N TYR A 53 -3.88 -12.10 -3.64
CA TYR A 53 -4.81 -12.06 -4.75
C TYR A 53 -6.00 -11.15 -4.43
N TYR A 54 -6.37 -10.31 -5.40
CA TYR A 54 -7.59 -9.50 -5.35
C TYR A 54 -8.35 -9.64 -6.67
N SER A 55 -9.67 -9.77 -6.59
CA SER A 55 -10.51 -9.83 -7.79
C SER A 55 -10.43 -8.53 -8.60
N LYS A 56 -10.13 -8.63 -9.90
CA LYS A 56 -10.01 -7.52 -10.85
C LYS A 56 -11.32 -6.74 -11.05
N THR A 57 -12.47 -7.37 -10.77
CA THR A 57 -13.78 -6.72 -10.90
C THR A 57 -14.04 -5.73 -9.78
N ARG A 58 -13.60 -6.06 -8.55
CA ARG A 58 -13.86 -5.25 -7.35
C ARG A 58 -12.71 -4.33 -6.96
N HIS A 59 -11.49 -4.65 -7.40
CA HIS A 59 -10.29 -3.96 -6.95
C HIS A 59 -9.48 -3.41 -8.13
N TYR A 60 -8.95 -2.21 -7.92
CA TYR A 60 -7.86 -1.68 -8.71
C TYR A 60 -6.58 -1.89 -7.91
N VAL A 61 -5.69 -2.74 -8.41
CA VAL A 61 -4.47 -3.15 -7.70
C VAL A 61 -3.28 -2.46 -8.32
N GLN A 62 -2.50 -1.79 -7.49
CA GLN A 62 -1.23 -1.19 -7.87
C GLN A 62 -0.11 -1.87 -7.10
N ILE A 63 0.95 -2.19 -7.82
CA ILE A 63 2.18 -2.74 -7.26
C ILE A 63 3.21 -1.62 -7.36
N LYS A 64 3.83 -1.31 -6.24
CA LYS A 64 4.83 -0.26 -6.10
C LYS A 64 6.10 -0.84 -5.55
N THR A 65 7.21 -0.39 -6.09
CA THR A 65 8.54 -0.74 -5.62
C THR A 65 9.19 0.47 -4.95
N LYS A 66 10.40 0.26 -4.45
CA LYS A 66 11.22 1.30 -3.83
C LYS A 66 11.58 2.41 -4.82
N GLU A 67 11.74 2.08 -6.09
CA GLU A 67 12.02 3.05 -7.16
C GLU A 67 10.81 3.95 -7.42
N ASP A 68 9.60 3.39 -7.37
CA ASP A 68 8.37 4.15 -7.59
C ASP A 68 8.07 5.10 -6.41
N TYR A 69 8.30 4.65 -5.17
CA TYR A 69 7.87 5.34 -3.93
C TYR A 69 8.94 5.28 -2.82
N PRO A 70 10.14 5.85 -3.01
CA PRO A 70 11.26 5.69 -2.08
C PRO A 70 10.94 6.14 -0.64
N SER A 71 10.17 7.22 -0.48
CA SER A 71 9.77 7.75 0.82
C SER A 71 8.98 6.77 1.69
N TRP A 72 8.29 5.79 1.10
CA TRP A 72 7.56 4.77 1.86
C TRP A 72 8.50 3.78 2.55
N TYR A 73 9.74 3.70 2.09
CA TYR A 73 10.78 2.79 2.58
C TYR A 73 11.74 3.48 3.55
N GLU A 74 11.52 4.77 3.86
CA GLU A 74 12.30 5.54 4.84
C GLU A 74 11.58 5.53 6.19
N ALA A 75 12.28 5.10 7.24
CA ALA A 75 11.69 4.92 8.57
C ALA A 75 11.19 6.25 9.14
N GLY A 76 9.89 6.30 9.49
CA GLY A 76 9.28 7.46 10.12
C GLY A 76 8.97 8.62 9.16
N TYR A 77 9.05 8.44 7.84
CA TYR A 77 8.80 9.51 6.87
C TYR A 77 7.43 10.19 7.03
N PHE A 78 6.38 9.43 7.38
CA PHE A 78 5.03 9.98 7.58
C PHE A 78 4.68 10.26 9.05
N ARG A 79 5.67 10.16 9.95
CA ARG A 79 5.46 10.45 11.38
C ARG A 79 5.25 11.96 11.56
N LYS A 80 4.17 12.33 12.25
CA LYS A 80 3.89 13.72 12.64
C LYS A 80 4.73 14.16 13.83
#